data_AF-A0A0A9YFE0-F1
#
_entry.id   AF-A0A0A9YFE0-F1
#
_cell.length_a   1.000
_cell.length_b   1.000
_cell.length_c   1.000
_cell.angle_alpha   90.00
_cell.angle_beta   90.00
_cell.angle_gamma   90.00
#
_symmetry.space_group_name_H-M   'P 1'
#
loop_
_entity.id
_entity.type
_entity.pdbx_description
1 polymer ?
#
loop_
_entity_poly.entity_id
_entity_poly.type
_entity_poly.pdbx_seq_one_letter_code
_entity_poly.pdbx_strand_id
1 'polypeptide(L)'
;MESRQVTVRREYIQLLNKLTGCILTGNTRDLRKNFESLLKIICSENQEFLLSVQNDSDNPLSKSNLIIFACKNEQYSVLEYLFNAGERMLINLYKHIGSDLIHPSYSDSCKHNAFYYAIRSNNVKLVDILIEKWPGFDLEKNIECFEDILSGSYQALTLRNVALSSEMQLCIESRLLNFRLAINEQLHIPGVTLTQIIGRIDWLISKIHRTLNEDFGEQTDILLQNLKTIAKNIYVLKASLRSTYDAIPWEEMEFCLTTFVRTRIRDDELNILYWSFITKSALISHLKNFTKCLEAEKIGILDKHSVDTLKSFPTIRRDQAVKLIIKKYPFFQTLYYDFQRARDVRSLSIIHEYTNVSVTADIEEKDGRLIIVRTLQVVSQCFKNTFEAPKLSDEARKRLLGSLEGKSVEDPRRV
;
A
#
# COMPACT_ATOMS: atom_id res chain seq x y z
N MET A 1 -9.40 -9.38 -52.73
CA MET A 1 -8.97 -8.70 -51.49
C MET A 1 -9.11 -9.60 -50.26
N GLU A 2 -10.20 -10.36 -50.11
CA GLU A 2 -10.41 -11.28 -48.97
C GLU A 2 -9.30 -12.33 -48.78
N SER A 3 -8.79 -12.97 -49.85
CA SER A 3 -7.75 -14.01 -49.68
C SER A 3 -6.39 -13.46 -49.18
N ARG A 4 -6.06 -12.21 -49.52
CA ARG A 4 -4.85 -11.54 -49.03
C ARG A 4 -4.98 -11.22 -47.54
N GLN A 5 -6.11 -10.65 -47.11
CA GLN A 5 -6.35 -10.32 -45.71
C GLN A 5 -6.39 -11.57 -44.81
N VAL A 6 -6.96 -12.68 -45.29
CA VAL A 6 -6.94 -13.97 -44.55
C VAL A 6 -5.51 -14.50 -44.40
N THR A 7 -4.68 -14.37 -45.44
CA THR A 7 -3.28 -14.82 -45.40
C THR A 7 -2.45 -13.97 -44.44
N VAL A 8 -2.54 -12.64 -44.55
CA VAL A 8 -1.83 -11.70 -43.67
C VAL A 8 -2.27 -11.86 -42.21
N ARG A 9 -3.57 -12.08 -41.94
CA ARG A 9 -4.09 -12.37 -40.60
C ARG A 9 -3.44 -13.62 -40.01
N ARG A 10 -3.38 -14.71 -40.78
CA ARG A 10 -2.76 -15.97 -40.34
C ARG A 10 -1.27 -15.78 -40.04
N GLU A 11 -0.55 -15.08 -40.91
CA GLU A 11 0.88 -14.78 -40.72
C GLU A 11 1.12 -13.93 -39.47
N TYR A 12 0.28 -12.91 -39.23
CA TYR A 12 0.33 -12.07 -38.04
C TYR A 12 0.14 -12.90 -36.76
N ILE A 13 -0.91 -13.72 -36.69
CA ILE A 13 -1.19 -14.59 -35.53
C ILE A 13 -0.07 -15.62 -35.32
N GLN A 14 0.49 -16.19 -36.40
CA GLN A 14 1.64 -17.10 -36.30
C GLN A 14 2.88 -16.41 -35.74
N LEU A 15 3.15 -15.16 -36.13
CA LEU A 15 4.26 -14.38 -35.57
C LEU A 15 4.03 -14.04 -34.10
N LEU A 16 2.81 -13.69 -33.69
CA LEU A 16 2.48 -13.49 -32.28
C LEU A 16 2.69 -14.76 -31.44
N ASN A 17 2.29 -15.93 -31.96
CA ASN A 17 2.55 -17.21 -31.30
C ASN A 17 4.04 -17.55 -31.20
N LYS A 18 4.84 -17.20 -32.23
CA LYS A 18 6.29 -17.33 -32.15
C LYS A 18 6.89 -16.39 -31.11
N LEU A 19 6.41 -15.16 -31.03
CA LEU A 19 6.85 -14.20 -30.01
C LEU A 19 6.54 -14.71 -28.60
N THR A 20 5.33 -15.16 -28.32
CA THR A 20 4.99 -15.73 -26.99
C THR A 20 5.82 -16.97 -26.67
N GLY A 21 6.09 -17.84 -27.65
CA GLY A 21 7.03 -18.96 -27.50
C GLY A 21 8.46 -18.52 -27.17
N CYS A 22 8.96 -17.47 -27.82
CA CYS A 22 10.27 -16.88 -27.49
C CYS A 22 10.30 -16.29 -26.07
N ILE A 23 9.20 -15.69 -25.61
CA ILE A 23 9.09 -15.19 -24.23
C ILE A 23 9.20 -16.36 -23.26
N LEU A 24 8.39 -17.42 -23.44
CA LEU A 24 8.39 -18.59 -22.55
C LEU A 24 9.77 -19.27 -22.42
N THR A 25 10.58 -19.19 -23.46
CA THR A 25 11.93 -19.79 -23.51
C THR A 25 13.06 -18.81 -23.18
N GLY A 26 12.75 -17.52 -22.96
CA GLY A 26 13.75 -16.48 -22.72
C GLY A 26 14.67 -16.17 -23.92
N ASN A 27 14.31 -16.61 -25.13
CA ASN A 27 15.15 -16.50 -26.33
C ASN A 27 15.03 -15.13 -27.00
N THR A 28 15.86 -14.18 -26.58
CA THR A 28 15.87 -12.79 -27.06
C THR A 28 16.31 -12.63 -28.52
N ARG A 29 17.10 -13.58 -29.05
CA ARG A 29 17.57 -13.54 -30.45
C ARG A 29 16.45 -13.81 -31.43
N ASP A 30 15.70 -14.89 -31.20
CA ASP A 30 14.55 -15.23 -32.06
C ASP A 30 13.38 -14.27 -31.82
N LEU A 31 13.24 -13.77 -30.59
CA LEU A 31 12.28 -12.71 -30.27
C LEU A 31 12.50 -11.50 -31.20
N ARG A 32 13.74 -11.00 -31.29
CA ARG A 32 14.11 -9.88 -32.17
C ARG A 32 13.71 -10.13 -33.62
N LYS A 33 14.10 -11.28 -34.17
CA LYS A 33 13.84 -11.63 -35.57
C LYS A 33 12.34 -11.67 -35.87
N ASN A 34 11.55 -12.29 -35.00
CA ASN A 34 10.10 -12.37 -35.16
C ASN A 34 9.43 -10.99 -34.97
N PHE A 35 9.97 -10.13 -34.10
CA PHE A 35 9.48 -8.77 -33.90
C PHE A 35 9.68 -7.89 -35.15
N GLU A 36 10.87 -7.96 -35.76
CA GLU A 36 11.18 -7.25 -37.01
C GLU A 36 10.26 -7.69 -38.16
N SER A 37 9.95 -8.99 -38.24
CA SER A 37 8.96 -9.52 -39.19
C SER A 37 7.54 -9.01 -38.91
N LEU A 38 7.12 -8.93 -37.64
CA LEU A 38 5.81 -8.44 -37.27
C LEU A 38 5.63 -6.96 -37.63
N LEU A 39 6.66 -6.14 -37.40
CA LEU A 39 6.62 -4.72 -37.75
C LEU A 39 6.42 -4.46 -39.24
N LYS A 40 6.99 -5.31 -40.12
CA LYS A 40 6.78 -5.19 -41.56
C LYS A 40 5.29 -5.32 -41.94
N ILE A 41 4.58 -6.25 -41.29
CA ILE A 41 3.14 -6.43 -41.49
C ILE A 41 2.39 -5.20 -40.97
N ILE A 42 2.70 -4.76 -39.75
CA ILE A 42 2.04 -3.61 -39.10
C ILE A 42 2.20 -2.33 -39.92
N CYS A 43 3.38 -2.07 -40.46
CA CYS A 43 3.63 -0.89 -41.30
C CYS A 43 2.94 -0.95 -42.67
N SER A 44 2.55 -2.15 -43.14
CA SER A 44 1.90 -2.34 -44.44
C SER A 44 0.38 -2.38 -44.40
N GLU A 45 -0.22 -2.51 -43.20
CA GLU A 45 -1.66 -2.69 -43.02
C GLU A 45 -2.29 -1.48 -42.32
N ASN A 46 -3.61 -1.29 -42.50
CA ASN A 46 -4.33 -0.18 -41.89
C ASN A 46 -4.74 -0.49 -40.44
N GLN A 47 -5.04 0.57 -39.67
CA GLN A 47 -5.36 0.46 -38.24
C GLN A 47 -6.64 -0.38 -37.99
N GLU A 48 -7.64 -0.27 -38.85
CA GLU A 48 -8.89 -1.03 -38.73
C GLU A 48 -8.66 -2.55 -38.84
N PHE A 49 -7.83 -2.97 -39.80
CA PHE A 49 -7.40 -4.36 -39.92
C PHE A 49 -6.64 -4.81 -38.66
N LEU A 50 -5.65 -4.04 -38.20
CA LEU A 50 -4.85 -4.38 -37.03
C LEU A 50 -5.69 -4.51 -35.76
N LEU A 51 -6.67 -3.63 -35.54
CA LEU A 51 -7.63 -3.74 -34.44
C LEU A 51 -8.50 -5.00 -34.56
N SER A 52 -8.93 -5.36 -35.77
CA SER A 52 -9.73 -6.57 -36.01
C SER A 52 -8.95 -7.86 -35.71
N VAL A 53 -7.64 -7.88 -35.95
CA VAL A 53 -6.76 -9.02 -35.66
C VAL A 53 -6.33 -9.01 -34.18
N GLN A 54 -6.21 -7.83 -33.56
CA GLN A 54 -5.92 -7.73 -32.13
C GLN A 54 -7.05 -8.36 -31.28
N ASN A 55 -8.30 -8.14 -31.65
CA ASN A 55 -9.48 -8.68 -30.97
C ASN A 55 -9.83 -10.12 -31.37
N ASP A 56 -9.02 -10.76 -32.21
CA ASP A 56 -9.22 -12.13 -32.66
C ASP A 56 -9.08 -13.13 -31.50
N SER A 57 -9.94 -14.14 -31.44
CA SER A 57 -9.87 -15.18 -30.40
C SER A 57 -8.60 -16.01 -30.50
N ASP A 58 -8.04 -16.15 -31.70
CA ASP A 58 -6.82 -16.92 -31.96
C ASP A 58 -5.55 -16.11 -31.66
N ASN A 59 -5.67 -14.81 -31.36
CA ASN A 59 -4.55 -13.98 -30.94
C ASN A 59 -4.15 -14.33 -29.49
N PRO A 60 -2.92 -14.83 -29.25
CA PRO A 60 -2.46 -15.22 -27.92
C PRO A 60 -2.33 -14.04 -26.93
N LEU A 61 -2.38 -12.80 -27.44
CA LEU A 61 -2.29 -11.55 -26.68
C LEU A 61 -3.58 -10.72 -26.76
N SER A 62 -4.71 -11.28 -27.23
CA SER A 62 -5.97 -10.54 -27.41
C SER A 62 -6.48 -9.83 -26.15
N LYS A 63 -6.10 -10.31 -24.96
CA LYS A 63 -6.47 -9.72 -23.66
C LYS A 63 -5.25 -9.44 -22.77
N SER A 64 -4.08 -9.24 -23.38
CA SER A 64 -2.83 -8.98 -22.67
C SER A 64 -1.88 -8.18 -23.57
N ASN A 65 -0.66 -7.98 -23.12
CA ASN A 65 0.41 -7.39 -23.90
C ASN A 65 1.73 -8.14 -23.63
N LEU A 66 2.76 -7.85 -24.42
CA LEU A 66 4.05 -8.56 -24.31
C LEU A 66 4.74 -8.32 -22.94
N ILE A 67 4.53 -7.15 -22.34
CA ILE A 67 5.11 -6.76 -21.04
C ILE A 67 4.50 -7.60 -19.91
N ILE A 68 3.16 -7.63 -19.84
CA ILE A 68 2.41 -8.43 -18.87
C ILE A 68 2.73 -9.90 -19.05
N PHE A 69 2.77 -10.39 -20.30
CA PHE A 69 3.08 -11.78 -20.59
C PHE A 69 4.50 -12.17 -20.14
N ALA A 70 5.49 -11.30 -20.35
CA ALA A 70 6.85 -11.52 -19.86
C ALA A 70 6.91 -11.55 -18.32
N CYS A 71 6.24 -10.61 -17.64
CA CYS A 71 6.19 -10.56 -16.17
C CYS A 71 5.49 -11.79 -15.58
N LYS A 72 4.38 -12.22 -16.20
CA LYS A 72 3.61 -13.40 -15.78
C LYS A 72 4.40 -14.71 -15.85
N ASN A 73 5.41 -14.77 -16.72
CA ASN A 73 6.30 -15.92 -16.90
C ASN A 73 7.71 -15.69 -16.35
N GLU A 74 7.91 -14.63 -15.56
CA GLU A 74 9.14 -14.31 -14.84
C GLU A 74 10.38 -14.05 -15.73
N GLN A 75 10.17 -13.56 -16.95
CA GLN A 75 11.21 -13.47 -17.98
C GLN A 75 11.93 -12.12 -17.98
N TYR A 76 12.88 -11.94 -17.06
CA TYR A 76 13.66 -10.69 -16.94
C TYR A 76 14.46 -10.36 -18.21
N SER A 77 15.16 -11.32 -18.80
CA SER A 77 16.02 -11.09 -19.99
C SER A 77 15.22 -10.60 -21.21
N VAL A 78 13.99 -11.10 -21.37
CA VAL A 78 13.05 -10.66 -22.39
C VAL A 78 12.61 -9.23 -22.12
N LEU A 79 12.22 -8.92 -20.88
CA LEU A 79 11.78 -7.59 -20.49
C LEU A 79 12.90 -6.56 -20.66
N GLU A 80 14.14 -6.93 -20.31
CA GLU A 80 15.33 -6.14 -20.54
C GLU A 80 15.62 -5.91 -22.02
N TYR A 81 15.44 -6.92 -22.87
CA TYR A 81 15.51 -6.71 -24.31
C TYR A 81 14.43 -5.74 -24.78
N LEU A 82 13.18 -5.94 -24.39
CA LEU A 82 12.02 -5.14 -24.84
C LEU A 82 12.14 -3.66 -24.44
N PHE A 83 12.71 -3.36 -23.26
CA PHE A 83 12.83 -1.99 -22.75
C PHE A 83 14.13 -1.28 -23.16
N ASN A 84 15.10 -2.01 -23.72
CA ASN A 84 16.33 -1.42 -24.25
C ASN A 84 16.36 -1.55 -25.79
N ALA A 85 16.99 -2.60 -26.32
CA ALA A 85 17.19 -2.77 -27.76
C ALA A 85 15.88 -2.91 -28.55
N GLY A 86 14.81 -3.39 -27.91
CA GLY A 86 13.48 -3.57 -28.49
C GLY A 86 12.54 -2.38 -28.32
N GLU A 87 12.92 -1.32 -27.60
CA GLU A 87 11.99 -0.28 -27.15
C GLU A 87 11.28 0.42 -28.32
N ARG A 88 12.04 0.88 -29.32
CA ARG A 88 11.48 1.51 -30.52
C ARG A 88 10.50 0.60 -31.26
N MET A 89 10.81 -0.70 -31.30
CA MET A 89 9.97 -1.69 -31.97
C MET A 89 8.66 -1.90 -31.20
N LEU A 90 8.74 -1.95 -29.87
CA LEU A 90 7.58 -2.07 -28.98
C LEU A 90 6.68 -0.83 -29.06
N ILE A 91 7.25 0.38 -29.04
CA ILE A 91 6.49 1.63 -29.18
C ILE A 91 5.80 1.67 -30.55
N ASN A 92 6.50 1.28 -31.63
CA ASN A 92 5.89 1.25 -32.96
C ASN A 92 4.73 0.26 -33.04
N LEU A 93 4.87 -0.94 -32.47
CA LEU A 93 3.79 -1.93 -32.39
C LEU A 93 2.52 -1.33 -31.77
N TYR A 94 2.65 -0.70 -30.60
CA TYR A 94 1.49 -0.17 -29.87
C TYR A 94 0.99 1.18 -30.39
N LYS A 95 1.82 1.97 -31.09
CA LYS A 95 1.38 3.18 -31.80
C LYS A 95 0.31 2.87 -32.87
N HIS A 96 0.41 1.71 -33.52
CA HIS A 96 -0.51 1.31 -34.59
C HIS A 96 -1.76 0.56 -34.10
N ILE A 97 -1.73 0.02 -32.88
CA ILE A 97 -2.81 -0.83 -32.33
C ILE A 97 -3.59 -0.11 -31.21
N GLY A 98 -2.97 0.84 -30.51
CA GLY A 98 -3.57 1.65 -29.45
C GLY A 98 -2.58 1.90 -28.31
N SER A 99 -2.29 3.18 -28.03
CA SER A 99 -1.31 3.60 -27.02
C SER A 99 -1.66 3.15 -25.60
N ASP A 100 -2.94 2.98 -25.29
CA ASP A 100 -3.39 2.60 -23.95
C ASP A 100 -2.92 1.19 -23.55
N LEU A 101 -2.58 0.35 -24.53
CA LEU A 101 -2.07 -1.01 -24.32
C LEU A 101 -0.66 -1.06 -23.72
N ILE A 102 0.12 0.02 -23.84
CA ILE A 102 1.46 0.13 -23.25
C ILE A 102 1.47 0.94 -21.95
N HIS A 103 0.31 1.42 -21.49
CA HIS A 103 0.23 2.17 -20.25
C HIS A 103 0.56 1.26 -19.03
N PRO A 104 1.35 1.71 -18.04
CA PRO A 104 1.69 0.94 -16.84
C PRO A 104 0.48 0.35 -16.08
N SER A 105 -0.67 1.03 -16.13
CA SER A 105 -1.91 0.59 -15.48
C SER A 105 -2.73 -0.44 -16.28
N TYR A 106 -2.35 -0.73 -17.53
CA TYR A 106 -3.07 -1.67 -18.38
C TYR A 106 -3.15 -3.05 -17.71
N SER A 107 -4.34 -3.64 -17.70
CA SER A 107 -4.62 -4.91 -17.03
C SER A 107 -5.06 -5.97 -18.02
N ASP A 108 -4.64 -7.21 -17.81
CA ASP A 108 -5.07 -8.34 -18.62
C ASP A 108 -6.51 -8.79 -18.30
N SER A 109 -6.94 -9.89 -18.94
CA SER A 109 -8.24 -10.53 -18.67
C SER A 109 -8.50 -10.91 -17.21
N CYS A 110 -7.46 -11.15 -16.41
CA CYS A 110 -7.56 -11.43 -14.98
C CYS A 110 -7.64 -10.15 -14.13
N LYS A 111 -7.68 -8.97 -14.77
CA LYS A 111 -7.62 -7.65 -14.15
C LYS A 111 -6.33 -7.43 -13.37
N HIS A 112 -5.22 -8.02 -13.84
CA HIS A 112 -3.88 -7.84 -13.28
C HIS A 112 -2.97 -7.13 -14.27
N ASN A 113 -2.19 -6.17 -13.77
CA ASN A 113 -1.19 -5.46 -14.55
C ASN A 113 0.19 -6.14 -14.44
N ALA A 114 1.20 -5.59 -15.11
CA ALA A 114 2.56 -6.13 -15.09
C ALA A 114 3.19 -6.13 -13.68
N PHE A 115 2.95 -5.07 -12.91
CA PHE A 115 3.47 -4.93 -11.54
C PHE A 115 2.95 -6.03 -10.59
N TYR A 116 1.67 -6.38 -10.69
CA TYR A 116 1.09 -7.49 -9.92
C TYR A 116 1.85 -8.80 -10.16
N TYR A 117 2.15 -9.13 -11.42
CA TYR A 117 2.88 -10.36 -11.75
C TYR A 117 4.35 -10.29 -11.34
N ALA A 118 5.00 -9.14 -11.51
CA ALA A 118 6.38 -8.93 -11.07
C ALA A 118 6.52 -9.11 -9.55
N ILE A 119 5.67 -8.50 -8.74
CA ILE A 119 5.70 -8.65 -7.28
C ILE A 119 5.42 -10.10 -6.88
N ARG A 120 4.39 -10.72 -7.48
CA ARG A 120 4.01 -12.12 -7.21
C ARG A 120 5.15 -13.11 -7.44
N SER A 121 6.03 -12.85 -8.40
CA SER A 121 7.16 -13.71 -8.72
C SER A 121 8.26 -13.73 -7.65
N ASN A 122 8.24 -12.81 -6.68
CA ASN A 122 9.36 -12.55 -5.75
C ASN A 122 10.69 -12.20 -6.44
N ASN A 123 10.69 -11.86 -7.73
CA ASN A 123 11.88 -11.40 -8.45
C ASN A 123 11.96 -9.86 -8.44
N VAL A 124 12.75 -9.31 -7.53
CA VAL A 124 12.94 -7.86 -7.36
C VAL A 124 13.41 -7.18 -8.65
N LYS A 125 14.23 -7.85 -9.47
CA LYS A 125 14.74 -7.29 -10.72
C LYS A 125 13.63 -6.97 -11.73
N LEU A 126 12.54 -7.75 -11.72
CA LEU A 126 11.39 -7.45 -12.58
C LEU A 126 10.68 -6.18 -12.13
N VAL A 127 10.58 -5.93 -10.83
CA VAL A 127 9.98 -4.69 -10.32
C VAL A 127 10.87 -3.50 -10.68
N ASP A 128 12.17 -3.60 -10.46
CA ASP A 128 13.12 -2.51 -10.74
C ASP A 128 13.11 -2.11 -12.21
N ILE A 129 13.15 -3.07 -13.14
CA ILE A 129 13.16 -2.74 -14.57
C ILE A 129 11.83 -2.14 -15.05
N LEU A 130 10.70 -2.51 -14.44
CA LEU A 130 9.40 -1.89 -14.71
C LEU A 130 9.33 -0.43 -14.24
N ILE A 131 10.03 -0.08 -13.16
CA ILE A 131 10.07 1.28 -12.63
C ILE A 131 11.06 2.15 -13.43
N GLU A 132 12.25 1.62 -13.70
CA GLU A 132 13.37 2.40 -14.24
C GLU A 132 13.30 2.61 -15.76
N LYS A 133 12.68 1.68 -16.49
CA LYS A 133 12.80 1.60 -17.95
C LYS A 133 11.48 1.43 -18.68
N TRP A 134 10.36 1.80 -18.05
CA TRP A 134 9.07 1.67 -18.73
C TRP A 134 9.05 2.52 -20.03
N PRO A 135 8.74 1.93 -21.20
CA PRO A 135 8.80 2.62 -22.48
C PRO A 135 7.91 3.85 -22.53
N GLY A 136 8.48 5.01 -22.83
CA GLY A 136 7.73 6.27 -22.93
C GLY A 136 7.23 6.85 -21.59
N PHE A 137 7.63 6.29 -20.45
CA PHE A 137 7.28 6.78 -19.11
C PHE A 137 8.54 7.19 -18.35
N ASP A 138 8.77 8.49 -18.29
CA ASP A 138 9.83 9.08 -17.46
C ASP A 138 9.44 8.99 -15.99
N LEU A 139 10.23 8.28 -15.18
CA LEU A 139 9.94 8.06 -13.76
C LEU A 139 9.73 9.38 -13.02
N GLU A 140 10.59 10.38 -13.24
CA GLU A 140 10.55 11.66 -12.52
C GLU A 140 9.25 12.43 -12.78
N LYS A 141 8.67 12.27 -13.98
CA LYS A 141 7.43 12.96 -14.37
C LYS A 141 6.17 12.19 -14.02
N ASN A 142 6.30 10.90 -13.68
CA ASN A 142 5.17 9.99 -13.50
C ASN A 142 5.19 9.28 -12.14
N ILE A 143 5.91 9.83 -11.15
CA ILE A 143 6.09 9.21 -9.82
C ILE A 143 4.74 8.86 -9.18
N GLU A 144 3.74 9.74 -9.26
CA GLU A 144 2.39 9.49 -8.72
C GLU A 144 1.73 8.28 -9.38
N CYS A 145 1.80 8.17 -10.71
CA CYS A 145 1.25 7.05 -11.47
C CYS A 145 1.93 5.72 -11.07
N PHE A 146 3.26 5.72 -10.95
CA PHE A 146 3.99 4.54 -10.50
C PHE A 146 3.68 4.17 -9.05
N GLU A 147 3.48 5.16 -8.16
CA GLU A 147 3.08 4.92 -6.77
C GLU A 147 1.70 4.26 -6.68
N ASP A 148 0.71 4.81 -7.38
CA ASP A 148 -0.66 4.28 -7.41
C ASP A 148 -0.68 2.83 -7.91
N ILE A 149 0.03 2.56 -9.01
CA ILE A 149 0.06 1.23 -9.63
C ILE A 149 0.79 0.22 -8.73
N LEU A 150 1.94 0.61 -8.18
CA LEU A 150 2.73 -0.27 -7.31
C LEU A 150 1.97 -0.57 -6.01
N SER A 151 1.36 0.45 -5.40
CA SER A 151 0.58 0.36 -4.17
C SER A 151 -0.65 -0.51 -4.37
N GLY A 152 -1.42 -0.25 -5.43
CA GLY A 152 -2.62 -1.03 -5.77
C GLY A 152 -2.29 -2.51 -6.05
N SER A 153 -1.18 -2.78 -6.74
CA SER A 153 -0.74 -4.14 -7.03
C SER A 153 -0.30 -4.90 -5.77
N TYR A 154 0.47 -4.25 -4.89
CA TYR A 154 0.91 -4.83 -3.62
C TYR A 154 -0.26 -5.08 -2.66
N GLN A 155 -1.20 -4.13 -2.58
CA GLN A 155 -2.42 -4.29 -1.78
C GLN A 155 -3.28 -5.45 -2.31
N ALA A 156 -3.43 -5.58 -3.63
CA ALA A 156 -4.17 -6.68 -4.24
C ALA A 156 -3.57 -8.06 -3.88
N LEU A 157 -2.23 -8.17 -3.85
CA LEU A 157 -1.53 -9.40 -3.44
C LEU A 157 -1.69 -9.70 -1.95
N THR A 158 -1.59 -8.66 -1.12
CA THR A 158 -1.77 -8.77 0.34
C THR A 158 -3.18 -9.24 0.69
N LEU A 159 -4.20 -8.65 0.06
CA LEU A 159 -5.61 -9.03 0.23
C LEU A 159 -5.87 -10.48 -0.22
N ARG A 160 -5.15 -10.95 -1.24
CA ARG A 160 -5.22 -12.34 -1.75
C ARG A 160 -4.34 -13.30 -0.97
N ASN A 161 -3.63 -12.84 0.06
CA ASN A 161 -2.70 -13.62 0.89
C ASN A 161 -1.66 -14.39 0.05
N VAL A 162 -1.16 -13.77 -1.01
CA VAL A 162 -0.05 -14.33 -1.79
C VAL A 162 1.21 -14.23 -0.95
N ALA A 163 1.91 -15.34 -0.76
CA ALA A 163 3.15 -15.38 0.01
C ALA A 163 4.27 -14.62 -0.72
N LEU A 164 4.71 -13.51 -0.13
CA LEU A 164 5.84 -12.72 -0.61
C LEU A 164 7.04 -12.94 0.31
N SER A 165 8.24 -12.99 -0.26
CA SER A 165 9.48 -13.03 0.50
C SER A 165 9.66 -11.73 1.28
N SER A 166 10.38 -11.79 2.42
CA SER A 166 10.71 -10.58 3.19
C SER A 166 11.50 -9.57 2.35
N GLU A 167 12.34 -10.04 1.43
CA GLU A 167 13.09 -9.20 0.50
C GLU A 167 12.17 -8.44 -0.46
N MET A 168 11.16 -9.11 -1.03
CA MET A 168 10.18 -8.46 -1.90
C MET A 168 9.32 -7.45 -1.13
N GLN A 169 8.86 -7.79 0.08
CA GLN A 169 8.09 -6.87 0.92
C GLN A 169 8.90 -5.61 1.26
N LEU A 170 10.15 -5.77 1.70
CA LEU A 170 11.06 -4.66 1.99
C LEU A 170 11.35 -3.83 0.74
N CYS A 171 11.56 -4.46 -0.42
CA CYS A 171 11.76 -3.78 -1.69
C CYS A 171 10.56 -2.86 -2.01
N ILE A 172 9.34 -3.41 -1.99
CA ILE A 172 8.13 -2.66 -2.35
C ILE A 172 7.84 -1.56 -1.34
N GLU A 173 7.94 -1.84 -0.04
CA GLU A 173 7.74 -0.84 1.01
C GLU A 173 8.75 0.30 0.92
N SER A 174 10.03 -0.02 0.62
CA SER A 174 11.06 0.99 0.39
C SER A 174 10.80 1.81 -0.88
N ARG A 175 10.35 1.19 -1.98
CA ARG A 175 10.04 1.89 -3.24
C ARG A 175 8.82 2.80 -3.10
N LEU A 176 7.75 2.29 -2.48
CA LEU A 176 6.56 3.10 -2.16
C LEU A 176 6.91 4.25 -1.22
N LEU A 177 7.76 4.01 -0.23
CA LEU A 177 8.27 5.08 0.63
C LEU A 177 9.04 6.11 -0.20
N ASN A 178 9.96 5.68 -1.06
CA ASN A 178 10.75 6.60 -1.90
C ASN A 178 9.88 7.39 -2.88
N PHE A 179 8.86 6.79 -3.51
CA PHE A 179 7.93 7.52 -4.36
C PHE A 179 7.12 8.52 -3.55
N ARG A 180 6.57 8.11 -2.41
CA ARG A 180 5.83 9.02 -1.52
C ARG A 180 6.74 10.12 -0.99
N LEU A 181 8.01 9.85 -0.73
CA LEU A 181 8.99 10.86 -0.35
C LEU A 181 9.25 11.77 -1.55
N ALA A 182 9.64 11.29 -2.72
CA ALA A 182 9.92 12.07 -3.94
C ALA A 182 8.73 12.91 -4.45
N ILE A 183 7.49 12.41 -4.35
CA ILE A 183 6.27 13.20 -4.58
C ILE A 183 6.19 14.37 -3.59
N ASN A 184 6.63 14.15 -2.35
CA ASN A 184 6.77 15.20 -1.33
C ASN A 184 8.14 15.90 -1.35
N GLU A 185 9.05 15.48 -2.24
CA GLU A 185 10.47 15.80 -2.29
C GLU A 185 10.94 15.90 -3.75
N GLN A 186 10.76 17.08 -4.34
CA GLN A 186 11.88 17.78 -4.99
C GLN A 186 13.07 17.99 -3.98
N LEU A 187 13.38 17.00 -3.14
CA LEU A 187 14.22 17.02 -1.93
C LEU A 187 14.69 15.58 -1.54
N HIS A 188 15.30 14.85 -2.48
CA HIS A 188 16.24 13.71 -2.34
C HIS A 188 16.84 13.42 -0.90
N ILE A 189 17.12 12.20 -0.36
CA ILE A 189 18.04 11.07 -0.74
C ILE A 189 17.94 9.90 0.31
N PRO A 190 18.26 8.60 -0.01
CA PRO A 190 18.36 7.47 0.93
C PRO A 190 19.71 7.34 1.68
N GLY A 191 19.63 6.81 2.90
CA GLY A 191 20.75 6.53 3.81
C GLY A 191 20.55 7.19 5.17
N VAL A 192 19.42 6.91 5.83
CA VAL A 192 18.91 7.65 7.00
C VAL A 192 19.94 7.69 8.14
N THR A 193 20.75 8.74 8.17
CA THR A 193 21.67 9.07 9.25
C THR A 193 20.89 9.60 10.46
N LEU A 194 21.49 9.55 11.64
CA LEU A 194 20.93 10.21 12.83
C LEU A 194 20.62 11.69 12.54
N THR A 195 21.51 12.37 11.81
CA THR A 195 21.33 13.76 11.37
C THR A 195 20.06 13.94 10.54
N GLN A 196 19.73 13.01 9.65
CA GLN A 196 18.49 13.06 8.85
C GLN A 196 17.25 12.79 9.70
N ILE A 197 17.32 11.85 10.67
CA ILE A 197 16.21 11.63 11.63
C ILE A 197 15.95 12.89 12.43
N ILE A 198 17.01 13.51 12.93
CA ILE A 198 16.95 14.75 13.72
C ILE A 198 16.44 15.91 12.88
N GLY A 199 16.96 16.10 11.67
CA GLY A 199 16.45 17.11 10.73
C GLY A 199 14.97 16.91 10.41
N ARG A 200 14.51 15.66 10.33
CA ARG A 200 13.09 15.33 10.15
C ARG A 200 12.25 15.64 11.39
N ILE A 201 12.76 15.41 12.60
CA ILE A 201 12.11 15.83 13.86
C ILE A 201 11.97 17.35 13.88
N ASP A 202 13.03 18.10 13.56
CA ASP A 202 13.02 19.56 13.54
C ASP A 202 12.05 20.12 12.50
N TRP A 203 12.04 19.52 11.32
CA TRP A 203 11.08 19.86 10.28
C TRP A 203 9.64 19.58 10.74
N LEU A 204 9.40 18.43 11.37
CA LEU A 204 8.07 18.06 11.87
C LEU A 204 7.58 19.05 12.94
N ILE A 205 8.43 19.38 13.92
CA ILE A 205 8.17 20.38 14.95
C ILE A 205 7.80 21.72 14.30
N SER A 206 8.62 22.19 13.35
CA SER A 206 8.40 23.45 12.64
C SER A 206 7.09 23.44 11.83
N LYS A 207 6.79 22.31 11.16
CA LYS A 207 5.56 22.14 10.38
C LYS A 207 4.33 22.16 11.29
N ILE A 208 4.39 21.51 12.45
CA ILE A 208 3.31 21.54 13.44
C ILE A 208 3.12 22.97 13.96
N HIS A 209 4.18 23.66 14.38
CA HIS A 209 4.09 25.06 14.84
C HIS A 209 3.45 25.98 13.81
N ARG A 210 3.86 25.91 12.54
CA ARG A 210 3.23 26.67 11.46
C ARG A 210 1.74 26.35 11.33
N THR A 211 1.39 25.05 11.34
CA THR A 211 0.00 24.59 11.24
C THR A 211 -0.84 25.04 12.44
N LEU A 212 -0.25 25.26 13.61
CA LEU A 212 -0.96 25.70 14.82
C LEU A 212 -1.14 27.22 14.90
N ASN A 213 -0.31 27.98 14.18
CA ASN A 213 -0.30 29.45 14.18
C ASN A 213 -1.12 30.05 13.02
N GLU A 214 -1.48 29.24 12.02
CA GLU A 214 -2.32 29.65 10.90
C GLU A 214 -3.81 29.60 11.31
N ASP A 215 -4.53 30.71 11.09
CA ASP A 215 -5.98 30.76 11.32
C ASP A 215 -6.71 30.15 10.13
N PHE A 216 -6.90 28.84 10.18
CA PHE A 216 -7.73 28.14 9.22
C PHE A 216 -9.19 28.28 9.67
N GLY A 217 -9.97 29.09 8.94
CA GLY A 217 -11.43 29.17 9.05
C GLY A 217 -12.13 27.83 8.76
N GLU A 218 -13.39 27.86 8.31
CA GLU A 218 -14.18 26.64 8.11
C GLU A 218 -13.78 25.82 6.86
N GLN A 219 -13.18 26.44 5.83
CA GLN A 219 -12.72 25.74 4.62
C GLN A 219 -11.28 25.24 4.77
N THR A 220 -11.10 23.92 4.84
CA THR A 220 -9.94 23.30 5.52
C THR A 220 -9.12 22.33 4.65
N ASP A 221 -9.07 22.48 3.33
CA ASP A 221 -8.26 21.59 2.49
C ASP A 221 -6.75 21.71 2.78
N ILE A 222 -6.26 22.94 2.99
CA ILE A 222 -4.85 23.20 3.34
C ILE A 222 -4.52 22.65 4.73
N LEU A 223 -5.43 22.83 5.71
CA LEU A 223 -5.26 22.24 7.04
C LEU A 223 -5.22 20.71 6.94
N LEU A 224 -6.16 20.11 6.23
CA LEU A 224 -6.21 18.66 6.04
C LEU A 224 -4.94 18.14 5.36
N GLN A 225 -4.43 18.86 4.36
CA GLN A 225 -3.18 18.52 3.71
C GLN A 225 -1.97 18.64 4.66
N ASN A 226 -1.94 19.67 5.51
CA ASN A 226 -0.92 19.83 6.53
C ASN A 226 -0.98 18.69 7.55
N LEU A 227 -2.17 18.33 8.05
CA LEU A 227 -2.37 17.24 8.99
C LEU A 227 -2.01 15.88 8.39
N LYS A 228 -2.36 15.62 7.12
CA LYS A 228 -1.90 14.43 6.36
C LYS A 228 -0.37 14.37 6.33
N THR A 229 0.28 15.49 6.04
CA THR A 229 1.74 15.57 5.95
C THR A 229 2.40 15.32 7.31
N ILE A 230 1.82 15.87 8.39
CA ILE A 230 2.27 15.64 9.77
C ILE A 230 2.14 14.15 10.13
N ALA A 231 0.97 13.54 9.89
CA ALA A 231 0.73 12.13 10.16
C ALA A 231 1.71 11.22 9.41
N LYS A 232 1.98 11.50 8.13
CA LYS A 232 2.98 10.77 7.33
C LYS A 232 4.38 10.85 7.94
N ASN A 233 4.78 12.02 8.44
CA ASN A 233 6.11 12.17 9.05
C ASN A 233 6.21 11.47 10.40
N ILE A 234 5.14 11.48 11.19
CA ILE A 234 5.02 10.68 12.41
C ILE A 234 5.17 9.19 12.09
N TYR A 235 4.48 8.68 11.07
CA TYR A 235 4.56 7.29 10.62
C TYR A 235 6.01 6.87 10.28
N VAL A 236 6.76 7.73 9.58
CA VAL A 236 8.16 7.42 9.22
C VAL A 236 9.07 7.48 10.45
N LEU A 237 8.91 8.50 11.29
CA LEU A 237 9.73 8.67 12.50
C LEU A 237 9.49 7.53 13.48
N LYS A 238 8.24 7.13 13.72
CA LYS A 238 7.94 6.01 14.65
C LYS A 238 8.53 4.69 14.17
N ALA A 239 8.60 4.43 12.87
CA ALA A 239 9.25 3.23 12.34
C ALA A 239 10.77 3.24 12.56
N SER A 240 11.38 4.43 12.50
CA SER A 240 12.82 4.63 12.69
C SER A 240 13.22 4.71 14.18
N LEU A 241 12.29 5.08 15.05
CA LEU A 241 12.49 5.38 16.47
C LEU A 241 11.69 4.42 17.37
N ARG A 242 11.64 3.14 17.02
CA ARG A 242 10.95 2.10 17.81
C ARG A 242 11.36 2.10 19.28
N SER A 243 12.61 2.43 19.58
CA SER A 243 13.15 2.47 20.94
C SER A 243 12.61 3.61 21.82
N THR A 244 11.76 4.49 21.29
CA THR A 244 11.18 5.62 22.04
C THR A 244 9.68 5.45 22.29
N TYR A 245 9.10 4.27 22.02
CA TYR A 245 7.68 3.99 22.26
C TYR A 245 7.28 3.98 23.75
N ASP A 246 8.26 4.02 24.65
CA ASP A 246 8.11 4.20 26.09
C ASP A 246 8.23 5.66 26.56
N ALA A 247 8.53 6.57 25.65
CA ALA A 247 8.71 8.00 25.93
C ALA A 247 7.79 8.90 25.08
N ILE A 248 7.51 8.52 23.84
CA ILE A 248 6.75 9.32 22.87
C ILE A 248 5.47 8.56 22.46
N PRO A 249 4.28 9.20 22.53
CA PRO A 249 3.00 8.58 22.18
C PRO A 249 2.76 8.57 20.66
N TRP A 250 3.60 7.83 19.92
CA TRP A 250 3.60 7.82 18.45
C TRP A 250 2.28 7.36 17.84
N GLU A 251 1.80 6.19 18.25
CA GLU A 251 0.57 5.59 17.69
C GLU A 251 -0.67 6.41 18.02
N GLU A 252 -0.74 6.95 19.24
CA GLU A 252 -1.88 7.74 19.69
C GLU A 252 -2.02 9.00 18.85
N MET A 253 -0.90 9.71 18.63
CA MET A 253 -0.90 10.94 17.86
C MET A 253 -1.22 10.68 16.38
N GLU A 254 -0.59 9.67 15.76
CA GLU A 254 -0.89 9.29 14.37
C GLU A 254 -2.35 8.86 14.19
N PHE A 255 -2.86 8.03 15.09
CA PHE A 255 -4.23 7.55 15.02
C PHE A 255 -5.23 8.70 15.14
N CYS A 256 -5.03 9.63 16.08
CA CYS A 256 -5.89 10.80 16.23
C CYS A 256 -5.88 11.68 14.98
N LEU A 257 -4.69 11.93 14.39
CA LEU A 257 -4.55 12.72 13.16
C LEU A 257 -5.25 12.05 11.97
N THR A 258 -4.95 10.78 11.73
CA THR A 258 -5.49 10.04 10.59
C THR A 258 -7.00 9.86 10.70
N THR A 259 -7.51 9.63 11.92
CA THR A 259 -8.95 9.56 12.18
C THR A 259 -9.61 10.91 11.93
N PHE A 260 -9.06 12.01 12.46
CA PHE A 260 -9.60 13.34 12.21
C PHE A 260 -9.66 13.66 10.71
N VAL A 261 -8.56 13.45 9.98
CA VAL A 261 -8.50 13.68 8.53
C VAL A 261 -9.52 12.82 7.79
N ARG A 262 -9.62 11.52 8.12
CA ARG A 262 -10.56 10.60 7.48
C ARG A 262 -12.01 11.06 7.64
N THR A 263 -12.39 11.49 8.85
CA THR A 263 -13.76 11.93 9.15
C THR A 263 -14.18 13.23 8.45
N ARG A 264 -13.24 13.91 7.78
CA ARG A 264 -13.48 15.14 7.00
C ARG A 264 -13.45 14.91 5.49
N ILE A 265 -13.01 13.73 5.05
CA ILE A 265 -12.88 13.38 3.64
C ILE A 265 -13.93 12.35 3.22
N ARG A 266 -14.31 11.46 4.13
CA ARG A 266 -15.26 10.39 3.86
C ARG A 266 -16.50 10.58 4.70
N ASP A 267 -17.65 10.32 4.10
CA ASP A 267 -18.89 10.10 4.83
C ASP A 267 -18.91 8.66 5.34
N ASP A 268 -18.91 8.52 6.67
CA ASP A 268 -18.88 7.25 7.39
C ASP A 268 -19.75 7.43 8.65
N GLU A 269 -20.63 6.49 8.96
CA GLU A 269 -21.57 6.62 10.09
C GLU A 269 -20.85 6.78 11.43
N LEU A 270 -19.65 6.21 11.55
CA LEU A 270 -18.82 6.34 12.75
C LEU A 270 -18.24 7.75 12.94
N ASN A 271 -18.31 8.62 11.93
CA ASN A 271 -17.79 9.98 12.01
C ASN A 271 -18.42 10.78 13.16
N ILE A 272 -19.71 10.59 13.43
CA ILE A 272 -20.40 11.27 14.53
C ILE A 272 -19.75 10.91 15.88
N LEU A 273 -19.44 9.63 16.08
CA LEU A 273 -18.76 9.15 17.28
C LEU A 273 -17.33 9.72 17.35
N TYR A 274 -16.58 9.66 16.26
CA TYR A 274 -15.22 10.22 16.23
C TYR A 274 -15.20 11.73 16.46
N TRP A 275 -16.17 12.51 15.95
CA TRP A 275 -16.26 13.94 16.20
C TRP A 275 -16.50 14.28 17.66
N SER A 276 -17.14 13.39 18.43
CA SER A 276 -17.32 13.56 19.87
C SER A 276 -16.05 13.30 20.69
N PHE A 277 -15.06 12.60 20.12
CA PHE A 277 -13.81 12.24 20.79
C PHE A 277 -12.60 13.06 20.31
N ILE A 278 -12.52 13.30 19.00
CA ILE A 278 -11.39 13.96 18.35
C ILE A 278 -11.91 15.22 17.66
N THR A 279 -12.15 16.26 18.46
CA THR A 279 -12.52 17.58 17.96
C THR A 279 -11.30 18.32 17.40
N LYS A 280 -11.52 19.39 16.61
CA LYS A 280 -10.43 20.26 16.11
C LYS A 280 -9.60 20.81 17.28
N SER A 281 -10.26 21.28 18.35
CA SER A 281 -9.61 21.82 19.53
C SER A 281 -8.80 20.78 20.30
N ALA A 282 -9.35 19.56 20.47
CA ALA A 282 -8.63 18.44 21.09
C ALA A 282 -7.38 18.09 20.28
N LEU A 283 -7.51 17.94 18.95
CA LEU A 283 -6.39 17.63 18.07
C LEU A 283 -5.28 18.70 18.11
N ILE A 284 -5.66 19.98 18.10
CA ILE A 284 -4.72 21.10 18.23
C ILE A 284 -3.98 21.04 19.57
N SER A 285 -4.67 20.72 20.66
CA SER A 285 -4.07 20.57 21.98
C SER A 285 -3.10 19.38 22.01
N HIS A 286 -3.51 18.24 21.45
CA HIS A 286 -2.68 17.04 21.35
C HIS A 286 -1.41 17.30 20.53
N LEU A 287 -1.52 17.99 19.39
CA LEU A 287 -0.37 18.40 18.58
C LEU A 287 0.59 19.32 19.34
N LYS A 288 0.08 20.33 20.07
CA LYS A 288 0.91 21.22 20.90
C LYS A 288 1.70 20.44 21.94
N ASN A 289 1.04 19.52 22.63
CA ASN A 289 1.64 18.67 23.65
C ASN A 289 2.64 17.67 23.07
N PHE A 290 2.33 17.11 21.91
CA PHE A 290 3.20 16.21 21.17
C PHE A 290 4.49 16.90 20.74
N THR A 291 4.42 18.14 20.22
CA THR A 291 5.61 18.92 19.86
C THR A 291 6.53 19.17 21.05
N LYS A 292 5.98 19.56 22.21
CA LYS A 292 6.76 19.73 23.44
C LYS A 292 7.46 18.43 23.87
N CYS A 293 6.78 17.30 23.74
CA CYS A 293 7.35 15.99 24.03
C CYS A 293 8.48 15.67 23.04
N LEU A 294 8.28 15.88 21.75
CA LEU A 294 9.33 15.65 20.74
C LEU A 294 10.57 16.50 21.01
N GLU A 295 10.41 17.78 21.33
CA GLU A 295 11.52 18.67 21.67
C GLU A 295 12.33 18.17 22.88
N ALA A 296 11.63 17.71 23.93
CA ALA A 296 12.27 17.20 25.14
C ALA A 296 12.98 15.85 24.92
N GLU A 297 12.34 14.91 24.21
CA GLU A 297 12.91 13.59 23.95
C GLU A 297 13.98 13.59 22.85
N LYS A 298 14.03 14.64 22.02
CA LYS A 298 15.04 14.82 20.97
C LYS A 298 16.47 14.71 21.52
N ILE A 299 16.73 15.26 22.71
CA ILE A 299 18.06 15.21 23.35
C ILE A 299 18.46 13.75 23.63
N GLY A 300 17.55 12.96 24.22
CA GLY A 300 17.80 11.54 24.47
C GLY A 300 17.96 10.70 23.19
N ILE A 301 17.41 11.15 22.06
CA ILE A 301 17.64 10.53 20.74
C ILE A 301 19.04 10.88 20.22
N LEU A 302 19.49 12.13 20.40
CA LEU A 302 20.83 12.58 20.02
C LEU A 302 21.93 11.84 20.80
N ASP A 303 21.69 11.54 22.07
CA ASP A 303 22.63 10.84 22.93
C ASP A 303 22.83 9.36 22.52
N LYS A 304 21.98 8.82 21.64
CA LYS A 304 22.12 7.45 21.12
C LYS A 304 23.13 7.40 19.98
N HIS A 305 24.21 6.67 20.17
CA HIS A 305 25.35 6.61 19.24
C HIS A 305 25.13 5.77 17.96
N SER A 306 24.04 4.99 17.85
CA SER A 306 23.79 4.14 16.67
C SER A 306 22.32 4.06 16.29
N VAL A 307 22.03 4.20 14.99
CA VAL A 307 20.69 4.06 14.40
C VAL A 307 20.10 2.67 14.65
N ASP A 308 20.92 1.62 14.77
CA ASP A 308 20.40 0.28 15.03
C ASP A 308 19.81 0.13 16.43
N THR A 309 20.32 0.90 17.41
CA THR A 309 19.71 0.96 18.74
C THR A 309 18.31 1.59 18.71
N LEU A 310 18.06 2.46 17.73
CA LEU A 310 16.77 3.14 17.56
C LEU A 310 15.67 2.22 17.03
N LYS A 311 16.04 1.16 16.29
CA LYS A 311 15.10 0.23 15.63
C LYS A 311 14.53 -0.84 16.57
N SER A 312 15.11 -1.03 17.74
CA SER A 312 14.64 -2.01 18.73
C SER A 312 13.49 -1.47 19.57
N PHE A 313 12.49 -2.28 19.91
CA PHE A 313 11.44 -1.88 20.84
C PHE A 313 11.94 -1.88 22.29
N PRO A 314 11.34 -1.04 23.17
CA PRO A 314 11.51 -1.19 24.60
C PRO A 314 11.12 -2.59 25.06
N THR A 315 11.85 -3.13 26.02
CA THR A 315 11.59 -4.47 26.59
C THR A 315 10.39 -4.52 27.52
N ILE A 316 9.82 -3.36 27.86
CA ILE A 316 8.65 -3.24 28.73
C ILE A 316 7.35 -3.45 27.97
N ARG A 317 6.29 -3.82 28.69
CA ARG A 317 4.95 -3.90 28.10
C ARG A 317 4.40 -2.51 27.80
N ARG A 318 3.56 -2.43 26.77
CA ARG A 318 2.90 -1.18 26.37
C ARG A 318 2.13 -0.51 27.52
N ASP A 319 1.38 -1.27 28.33
CA ASP A 319 0.61 -0.69 29.44
C ASP A 319 1.51 -0.03 30.50
N GLN A 320 2.74 -0.51 30.65
CA GLN A 320 3.75 0.10 31.51
C GLN A 320 4.35 1.35 30.85
N ALA A 321 4.68 1.28 29.56
CA ALA A 321 5.14 2.43 28.78
C ALA A 321 4.15 3.60 28.85
N VAL A 322 2.85 3.35 28.64
CA VAL A 322 1.81 4.39 28.74
C VAL A 322 1.80 5.04 30.12
N LYS A 323 1.93 4.26 31.20
CA LYS A 323 2.02 4.80 32.57
C LYS A 323 3.26 5.65 32.77
N LEU A 324 4.40 5.28 32.20
CA LEU A 324 5.63 6.06 32.26
C LEU A 324 5.48 7.39 31.51
N ILE A 325 4.93 7.37 30.29
CA ILE A 325 4.67 8.57 29.49
C ILE A 325 3.74 9.51 30.24
N ILE A 326 2.60 9.03 30.76
CA ILE A 326 1.65 9.86 31.51
C ILE A 326 2.28 10.41 32.79
N LYS A 327 3.11 9.61 33.49
CA LYS A 327 3.82 10.08 34.69
C LYS A 327 4.80 11.21 34.36
N LYS A 328 5.51 11.12 33.23
CA LYS A 328 6.46 12.16 32.78
C LYS A 328 5.75 13.39 32.21
N TYR A 329 4.66 13.16 31.48
CA TYR A 329 3.88 14.16 30.75
C TYR A 329 2.38 14.00 31.02
N PRO A 330 1.87 14.53 32.17
CA PRO A 330 0.49 14.32 32.60
C PRO A 330 -0.57 14.80 31.59
N PHE A 331 -0.24 15.81 30.78
CA PHE A 331 -1.13 16.33 29.75
C PHE A 331 -1.47 15.31 28.65
N PHE A 332 -0.74 14.20 28.53
CA PHE A 332 -1.10 13.13 27.60
C PHE A 332 -2.24 12.23 28.10
N GLN A 333 -2.68 12.36 29.36
CA GLN A 333 -3.82 11.59 29.85
C GLN A 333 -5.05 11.75 28.96
N THR A 334 -5.34 12.99 28.50
CA THR A 334 -6.45 13.26 27.58
C THR A 334 -6.23 12.63 26.21
N LEU A 335 -5.00 12.68 25.67
CA LEU A 335 -4.66 12.04 24.39
C LEU A 335 -4.94 10.54 24.44
N TYR A 336 -4.44 9.86 25.48
CA TYR A 336 -4.67 8.42 25.67
C TYR A 336 -6.15 8.07 25.85
N TYR A 337 -6.90 8.92 26.55
CA TYR A 337 -8.33 8.75 26.73
C TYR A 337 -9.12 8.89 25.41
N ASP A 338 -8.86 9.95 24.63
CA ASP A 338 -9.50 10.16 23.33
C ASP A 338 -9.14 9.07 22.34
N PHE A 339 -7.86 8.71 22.29
CA PHE A 339 -7.34 7.60 21.49
C PHE A 339 -8.03 6.29 21.86
N GLN A 340 -8.12 5.96 23.16
CA GLN A 340 -8.74 4.72 23.62
C GLN A 340 -10.21 4.61 23.16
N ARG A 341 -11.00 5.68 23.34
CA ARG A 341 -12.40 5.68 22.89
C ARG A 341 -12.53 5.46 21.39
N ALA A 342 -11.74 6.20 20.60
CA ALA A 342 -11.80 6.11 19.15
C ALA A 342 -11.33 4.74 18.62
N ARG A 343 -10.23 4.18 19.13
CA ARG A 343 -9.76 2.85 18.69
C ARG A 343 -10.68 1.71 19.09
N ASP A 344 -11.33 1.82 20.25
CA ASP A 344 -12.24 0.78 20.76
C ASP A 344 -13.49 0.75 19.90
N VAL A 345 -14.10 1.91 19.62
CA VAL A 345 -15.23 2.02 18.68
C VAL A 345 -14.86 1.45 17.32
N ARG A 346 -13.69 1.80 16.77
CA ARG A 346 -13.24 1.28 15.48
C ARG A 346 -13.11 -0.24 15.47
N SER A 347 -12.43 -0.79 16.46
CA SER A 347 -12.17 -2.23 16.56
C SER A 347 -13.47 -3.01 16.77
N LEU A 348 -14.37 -2.51 17.63
CA LEU A 348 -15.67 -3.11 17.88
C LEU A 348 -16.59 -3.04 16.67
N SER A 349 -16.57 -1.94 15.91
CA SER A 349 -17.33 -1.83 14.67
C SER A 349 -16.88 -2.86 13.63
N ILE A 350 -15.56 -3.03 13.46
CA ILE A 350 -15.01 -4.05 12.55
C ILE A 350 -15.38 -5.45 13.04
N ILE A 351 -15.28 -5.71 14.34
CA ILE A 351 -15.71 -7.01 14.91
C ILE A 351 -17.18 -7.24 14.59
N HIS A 352 -18.05 -6.27 14.85
CA HIS A 352 -19.49 -6.37 14.60
C HIS A 352 -19.79 -6.69 13.14
N GLU A 353 -19.25 -5.90 12.20
CA GLU A 353 -19.44 -6.08 10.76
C GLU A 353 -19.05 -7.50 10.30
N TYR A 354 -17.84 -7.96 10.66
CA TYR A 354 -17.35 -9.27 10.25
C TYR A 354 -18.08 -10.43 10.95
N THR A 355 -18.54 -10.23 12.19
CA THR A 355 -19.36 -11.23 12.87
C THR A 355 -20.72 -11.38 12.21
N ASN A 356 -21.37 -10.28 11.80
CA ASN A 356 -22.65 -10.34 11.08
C ASN A 356 -22.51 -11.13 9.76
N VAL A 357 -21.43 -10.90 9.01
CA VAL A 357 -21.14 -11.66 7.79
C VAL A 357 -20.93 -13.15 8.08
N SER A 358 -20.29 -13.50 9.19
CA SER A 358 -20.07 -14.91 9.56
C SER A 358 -21.33 -15.64 10.00
N VAL A 359 -22.31 -14.93 10.56
CA VAL A 359 -23.58 -15.53 11.00
C VAL A 359 -24.40 -16.04 9.81
N THR A 360 -24.24 -15.43 8.63
CA THR A 360 -24.95 -15.86 7.41
C THR A 360 -24.20 -16.93 6.62
N ALA A 361 -23.07 -17.43 7.11
CA ALA A 361 -22.23 -18.39 6.40
C ALA A 361 -22.68 -19.84 6.67
N ASP A 362 -22.77 -20.65 5.61
CA ASP A 362 -23.04 -22.09 5.74
C ASP A 362 -21.75 -22.88 6.01
N ILE A 363 -21.68 -23.54 7.16
CA ILE A 363 -20.50 -24.32 7.57
C ILE A 363 -20.32 -25.63 6.77
N GLU A 364 -21.37 -26.12 6.12
CA GLU A 364 -21.29 -27.30 5.27
C GLU A 364 -20.59 -26.98 3.93
N GLU A 365 -20.73 -25.73 3.47
CA GLU A 365 -20.05 -25.23 2.28
C GLU A 365 -18.60 -24.81 2.54
N LYS A 366 -17.74 -25.05 1.55
CA LYS A 366 -16.32 -24.66 1.63
C LYS A 366 -16.16 -23.15 1.80
N ASP A 367 -16.99 -22.37 1.12
CA ASP A 367 -16.93 -20.91 1.15
C ASP A 367 -17.44 -20.37 2.48
N GLY A 368 -18.49 -20.94 3.07
CA GLY A 368 -18.94 -20.52 4.40
C GLY A 368 -17.96 -20.89 5.51
N ARG A 369 -17.28 -22.06 5.45
CA ARG A 369 -16.12 -22.34 6.33
C ARG A 369 -15.01 -21.30 6.19
N LEU A 370 -14.70 -20.89 4.95
CA LEU A 370 -13.69 -19.87 4.70
C LEU A 370 -14.09 -18.52 5.32
N ILE A 371 -15.35 -18.09 5.17
CA ILE A 371 -15.87 -16.85 5.76
C ILE A 371 -15.67 -16.87 7.28
N ILE A 372 -16.05 -17.94 7.97
CA ILE A 372 -15.88 -18.07 9.43
C ILE A 372 -14.40 -17.94 9.82
N VAL A 373 -13.50 -18.64 9.14
CA VAL A 373 -12.05 -18.57 9.40
C VAL A 373 -11.53 -17.14 9.19
N ARG A 374 -11.95 -16.45 8.12
CA ARG A 374 -11.52 -15.06 7.85
C ARG A 374 -12.06 -14.09 8.88
N THR A 375 -13.31 -14.25 9.32
CA THR A 375 -13.87 -13.44 10.42
C THR A 375 -13.06 -13.61 11.70
N LEU A 376 -12.76 -14.85 12.12
CA LEU A 376 -11.97 -15.10 13.32
C LEU A 376 -10.56 -14.48 13.22
N GLN A 377 -9.93 -14.54 12.04
CA GLN A 377 -8.65 -13.88 11.80
C GLN A 377 -8.77 -12.36 11.98
N VAL A 378 -9.78 -11.71 11.40
CA VAL A 378 -10.00 -10.26 11.56
C VAL A 378 -10.26 -9.89 13.01
N VAL A 379 -11.12 -10.64 13.71
CA VAL A 379 -11.39 -10.44 15.14
C VAL A 379 -10.11 -10.55 15.96
N SER A 380 -9.29 -11.59 15.73
CA SER A 380 -8.00 -11.75 16.44
C SER A 380 -7.05 -10.57 16.19
N GLN A 381 -7.06 -9.99 14.99
CA GLN A 381 -6.27 -8.80 14.68
C GLN A 381 -6.77 -7.58 15.43
N CYS A 382 -8.08 -7.43 15.63
CA CYS A 382 -8.66 -6.35 16.43
C CYS A 382 -8.28 -6.44 17.92
N PHE A 383 -8.08 -7.65 18.45
CA PHE A 383 -7.73 -7.88 19.86
C PHE A 383 -6.29 -7.49 20.25
N LYS A 384 -5.45 -7.12 19.28
CA LYS A 384 -4.07 -6.71 19.55
C LYS A 384 -4.03 -5.40 20.35
N ASN A 385 -3.14 -5.36 21.33
CA ASN A 385 -2.80 -4.16 22.10
C ASN A 385 -1.27 -4.07 22.30
N THR A 386 -0.52 -4.14 21.21
CA THR A 386 0.96 -4.04 21.20
C THR A 386 1.40 -2.61 20.89
N PHE A 387 2.71 -2.35 20.90
CA PHE A 387 3.25 -1.05 20.52
C PHE A 387 2.85 -0.64 19.10
N GLU A 388 2.98 -1.50 18.09
CA GLU A 388 2.63 -1.17 16.68
C GLU A 388 1.18 -1.46 16.31
N ALA A 389 0.45 -2.22 17.15
CA ALA A 389 -0.96 -2.52 16.92
C ALA A 389 -1.79 -2.35 18.19
N PRO A 390 -1.92 -1.10 18.70
CA PRO A 390 -2.72 -0.79 19.88
C PRO A 390 -4.20 -0.66 19.53
N LYS A 391 -4.89 -1.74 19.12
CA LYS A 391 -6.23 -1.68 18.51
C LYS A 391 -7.39 -1.71 19.51
N LEU A 392 -7.52 -2.75 20.33
CA LEU A 392 -8.59 -2.87 21.33
C LEU A 392 -7.99 -2.74 22.74
N SER A 393 -8.61 -1.94 23.59
CA SER A 393 -8.17 -1.79 24.98
C SER A 393 -8.38 -3.08 25.78
N ASP A 394 -7.55 -3.26 26.82
CA ASP A 394 -7.69 -4.41 27.72
C ASP A 394 -9.06 -4.42 28.42
N GLU A 395 -9.62 -3.25 28.70
CA GLU A 395 -10.95 -3.10 29.31
C GLU A 395 -12.07 -3.53 28.34
N ALA A 396 -12.05 -3.04 27.10
CA ALA A 396 -13.03 -3.43 26.08
C ALA A 396 -12.93 -4.93 25.76
N ARG A 397 -11.70 -5.45 25.66
CA ARG A 397 -11.44 -6.89 25.48
C ARG A 397 -12.01 -7.73 26.60
N LYS A 398 -11.79 -7.34 27.87
CA LYS A 398 -12.35 -8.05 29.03
C LYS A 398 -13.87 -8.08 29.01
N ARG A 399 -14.51 -6.95 28.71
CA ARG A 399 -15.99 -6.87 28.60
C ARG A 399 -16.54 -7.77 27.49
N LEU A 400 -15.87 -7.78 26.33
CA LEU A 400 -16.26 -8.59 25.19
C LEU A 400 -16.07 -10.10 25.43
N LEU A 401 -15.01 -10.50 26.14
CA LEU A 401 -14.80 -11.90 26.50
C LEU A 401 -15.71 -12.35 27.64
N GLY A 402 -15.95 -11.48 28.63
CA GLY A 402 -16.86 -11.77 29.74
C GLY A 402 -18.30 -11.99 29.30
N SER A 403 -18.74 -11.40 28.18
CA SER A 403 -20.07 -11.68 27.63
C SER A 403 -20.20 -13.07 26.99
N LEU A 404 -19.08 -13.73 26.66
CA LEU A 404 -19.06 -15.11 26.15
C LEU A 404 -19.13 -16.15 27.28
N GLU A 405 -18.63 -15.80 28.46
CA GLU A 405 -18.63 -16.68 29.64
C GLU A 405 -20.00 -16.75 30.34
N GLY A 406 -20.97 -15.95 29.90
CA GLY A 406 -22.29 -15.80 30.49
C GLY A 406 -23.45 -16.43 29.71
N LYS A 407 -23.33 -17.69 29.26
CA LYS A 407 -24.46 -18.62 28.98
C LYS A 407 -23.98 -20.07 29.06
N SER A 408 -23.84 -20.61 30.28
CA SER A 408 -24.02 -22.05 30.45
C SER A 408 -25.47 -22.36 30.07
N VAL A 409 -25.67 -22.94 28.89
CA VAL A 409 -26.94 -23.53 28.47
C VAL A 409 -27.37 -24.48 29.60
N GLU A 410 -28.45 -24.15 30.29
CA GLU A 410 -29.23 -25.15 31.00
C GLU A 410 -29.59 -26.23 29.98
N ASP A 411 -29.02 -27.41 30.19
CA ASP A 411 -29.31 -28.62 29.43
C ASP A 411 -30.82 -28.89 29.48
N PRO A 412 -31.55 -28.85 28.35
CA PRO A 412 -32.98 -29.18 28.33
C PRO A 412 -33.25 -30.67 28.57
N ARG A 413 -32.22 -31.49 28.83
CA ARG A 413 -32.34 -32.94 29.09
C ARG A 413 -32.14 -33.34 30.55
N ARG A 414 -32.39 -32.43 31.49
CA ARG A 414 -32.57 -32.79 32.90
C ARG A 414 -33.93 -32.32 33.42
N VAL A 415 -34.97 -33.09 33.05
CA VAL A 415 -35.95 -33.83 33.88
C VAL A 415 -37.14 -34.19 32.99
#